data_AF-A0AAW2ZC43-F1
#
_entry.id   AF-A0AAW2ZC43-F1
#
_cell.length_a   1.000
_cell.length_b   1.000
_cell.length_c   1.000
_cell.angle_alpha   90.00
_cell.angle_beta   90.00
_cell.angle_gamma   90.00
#
_symmetry.space_group_name_H-M   'P 1'
#
loop_
_entity.id
_entity.type
_entity.pdbx_description
1 polymer ?
#
loop_
_entity_poly.entity_id
_entity_poly.type
_entity_poly.pdbx_seq_one_letter_code
_entity_poly.pdbx_strand_id
1 'polypeptide(L)'
;MSTTFTQEEIQQWSDMMDSKWKEALVDLSDNGGWDFVKQQSNCTAYKKHVANDPHMKIKGGGSIKTDMSAKEFLDWFLNQFEHVEKRKIIDPMCNFREKIASLNEDLSIYHMQYDSPAVLVSCRDSICLYKNYQESNKFYIIGVSVEHPSFPKPAKKYVRMNNKINAFSIEKKVDGDIEVWNVSHLDPCGNIPSWLSSGQECMTFILKLKDILDGRK
;
A
#
# COMPACT_ATOMS: atom_id res chain seq x y z
N MET A 1 -24.88 -2.63 9.51
CA MET A 1 -25.72 -2.44 8.32
C MET A 1 -24.96 -3.02 7.14
N SER A 2 -25.56 -3.90 6.34
CA SER A 2 -24.91 -4.35 5.11
C SER A 2 -24.90 -3.17 4.14
N THR A 3 -23.71 -2.69 3.77
CA THR A 3 -23.59 -1.63 2.77
C THR A 3 -23.74 -2.27 1.40
N THR A 4 -24.78 -1.90 0.66
CA THR A 4 -24.98 -2.34 -0.73
C THR A 4 -24.53 -1.25 -1.69
N PHE A 5 -23.70 -1.61 -2.65
CA PHE A 5 -23.24 -0.73 -3.73
C PHE A 5 -23.95 -1.12 -5.03
N THR A 6 -24.22 -0.14 -5.87
CA THR A 6 -24.79 -0.35 -7.20
C THR A 6 -23.74 -0.90 -8.15
N GLN A 7 -24.18 -1.58 -9.22
CA GLN A 7 -23.26 -2.06 -10.26
C GLN A 7 -22.57 -0.89 -10.99
N GLU A 8 -23.24 0.26 -11.12
CA GLU A 8 -22.66 1.46 -11.69
C GLU A 8 -21.50 2.00 -10.85
N GLU A 9 -21.65 2.08 -9.52
CA GLU A 9 -20.57 2.49 -8.61
C GLU A 9 -19.38 1.52 -8.67
N ILE A 10 -19.66 0.21 -8.70
CA ILE A 10 -18.61 -0.82 -8.80
C ILE A 10 -17.84 -0.67 -10.12
N GLN A 11 -18.54 -0.43 -11.23
CA GLN A 11 -17.91 -0.21 -12.53
C GLN A 11 -17.06 1.07 -12.55
N GLN A 12 -17.59 2.18 -12.04
CA GLN A 12 -16.85 3.45 -11.94
C GLN A 12 -15.56 3.29 -11.12
N TRP A 13 -15.63 2.56 -10.00
CA TRP A 13 -14.46 2.25 -9.20
C TRP A 13 -13.48 1.34 -9.94
N SER A 14 -13.95 0.33 -10.66
CA SER A 14 -13.07 -0.52 -11.49
C SER A 14 -12.34 0.30 -12.55
N ASP A 15 -13.03 1.18 -13.26
CA ASP A 15 -12.44 2.02 -14.32
C ASP A 15 -11.39 2.99 -13.74
N MET A 16 -11.67 3.56 -12.57
CA MET A 16 -10.71 4.37 -11.82
C MET A 16 -9.46 3.55 -11.44
N MET A 17 -9.65 2.31 -10.96
CA MET A 17 -8.53 1.44 -10.61
C MET A 17 -7.67 1.10 -11.84
N ASP A 18 -8.28 0.88 -13.00
CA ASP A 18 -7.54 0.57 -14.23
C ASP A 18 -6.72 1.77 -14.73
N SER A 19 -7.24 2.99 -14.56
CA SER A 19 -6.47 4.21 -14.78
C SER A 19 -5.28 4.32 -13.82
N LYS A 20 -5.52 4.05 -12.53
CA LYS A 20 -4.49 4.10 -11.48
C LYS A 20 -3.44 3.01 -11.62
N TRP A 21 -3.82 1.83 -12.11
CA TRP A 21 -2.88 0.76 -12.43
C TRP A 21 -1.90 1.19 -13.51
N LYS A 22 -2.36 1.83 -14.59
CA LYS A 22 -1.47 2.37 -15.63
C LYS A 22 -0.50 3.42 -15.09
N GLU A 23 -0.97 4.29 -14.19
CA GLU A 23 -0.10 5.23 -13.46
C GLU A 23 0.96 4.50 -12.63
N ALA A 24 0.54 3.49 -11.85
CA ALA A 24 1.43 2.70 -11.02
C ALA A 24 2.48 1.91 -11.82
N LEU A 25 2.12 1.40 -13.00
CA LEU A 25 3.07 0.66 -13.85
C LEU A 25 4.26 1.53 -14.23
N VAL A 26 4.04 2.80 -14.55
CA VAL A 26 5.12 3.75 -14.84
C VAL A 26 6.02 3.94 -13.62
N ASP A 27 5.41 4.16 -12.45
CA ASP A 27 6.16 4.38 -11.21
C ASP A 27 6.93 3.13 -10.75
N LEU A 28 6.40 1.93 -10.98
CA LEU A 28 6.99 0.66 -10.59
C LEU A 28 8.10 0.22 -11.55
N SER A 29 7.93 0.42 -12.86
CA SER A 29 8.86 -0.07 -13.89
C SER A 29 10.10 0.81 -14.10
N ASP A 30 10.00 2.11 -13.84
CA ASP A 30 11.07 3.06 -14.10
C ASP A 30 11.54 3.78 -12.84
N ASN A 31 12.83 4.10 -12.79
CA ASN A 31 13.44 4.97 -11.79
C ASN A 31 13.69 6.40 -12.34
N GLY A 32 13.27 6.69 -13.57
CA GLY A 32 13.25 8.02 -14.15
C GLY A 32 12.51 9.06 -13.30
N GLY A 33 13.23 10.11 -12.91
CA GLY A 33 12.72 11.18 -12.07
C GLY A 33 12.54 10.81 -10.59
N TRP A 34 13.11 9.68 -10.15
CA TRP A 34 13.18 9.30 -8.75
C TRP A 34 14.53 9.67 -8.15
N ASP A 35 14.51 10.37 -7.02
CA ASP A 35 15.70 10.67 -6.23
C ASP A 35 15.98 9.53 -5.25
N PHE A 36 17.22 9.05 -5.25
CA PHE A 36 17.68 8.06 -4.27
C PHE A 36 17.59 8.62 -2.84
N VAL A 37 17.04 7.83 -1.92
CA VAL A 37 16.94 8.18 -0.49
C VAL A 37 17.97 7.39 0.31
N LYS A 38 17.93 6.06 0.23
CA LYS A 38 18.83 5.17 0.97
C LYS A 38 18.82 3.74 0.41
N GLN A 39 19.81 2.97 0.83
CA GLN A 39 19.90 1.53 0.63
C GLN A 39 20.23 0.86 1.95
N GLN A 40 19.59 -0.27 2.24
CA GLN A 40 19.88 -1.11 3.40
C GLN A 40 19.72 -2.57 3.00
N SER A 41 20.76 -3.37 3.25
CA SER A 41 20.83 -4.75 2.76
C SER A 41 20.63 -4.77 1.23
N ASN A 42 19.69 -5.57 0.73
CA ASN A 42 19.29 -5.62 -0.67
C ASN A 42 17.98 -4.87 -0.96
N CYS A 43 17.63 -3.90 -0.11
CA CYS A 43 16.46 -3.03 -0.30
C CYS A 43 16.91 -1.59 -0.58
N THR A 44 16.18 -0.91 -1.46
CA THR A 44 16.42 0.48 -1.83
C THR A 44 15.17 1.32 -1.64
N ALA A 45 15.35 2.62 -1.41
CA ALA A 45 14.28 3.60 -1.25
C ALA A 45 14.55 4.83 -2.12
N TYR A 46 13.48 5.35 -2.71
CA TYR A 46 13.48 6.52 -3.56
C TYR A 46 12.30 7.43 -3.22
N LYS A 47 12.40 8.70 -3.59
CA LYS A 47 11.33 9.68 -3.51
C LYS A 47 11.19 10.42 -4.84
N LYS A 48 10.00 10.93 -5.13
CA LYS A 48 9.73 11.71 -6.34
C LYS A 48 8.78 12.83 -6.03
N HIS A 49 9.14 14.04 -6.44
CA HIS A 49 8.25 15.19 -6.40
C HIS A 49 7.18 15.05 -7.48
N VAL A 50 5.93 15.37 -7.12
CA VAL A 50 4.79 15.38 -8.05
C VAL A 50 4.45 16.83 -8.37
N ALA A 51 4.32 17.15 -9.66
CA ALA A 51 4.03 18.51 -10.08
C ALA A 51 2.69 18.99 -9.48
N ASN A 52 2.70 20.19 -8.88
CA ASN A 52 1.55 20.81 -8.22
C ASN A 52 0.98 20.04 -7.02
N ASP A 53 1.73 19.10 -6.45
CA ASP A 53 1.36 18.39 -5.22
C ASP A 53 2.41 18.62 -4.14
N PRO A 54 2.04 19.08 -2.93
CA PRO A 54 3.00 19.21 -1.84
C PRO A 54 3.46 17.86 -1.29
N HIS A 55 2.78 16.77 -1.64
CA HIS A 55 3.12 15.42 -1.20
C HIS A 55 4.02 14.73 -2.21
N MET A 56 5.01 14.00 -1.70
CA MET A 56 5.93 13.23 -2.52
C MET A 56 5.40 11.80 -2.73
N LYS A 57 5.79 11.21 -3.86
CA LYS A 57 5.75 9.75 -4.02
C LYS A 57 6.98 9.13 -3.36
N ILE A 58 6.79 7.99 -2.73
CA ILE A 58 7.84 7.17 -2.15
C ILE A 58 7.81 5.82 -2.84
N LYS A 59 8.98 5.31 -3.22
CA LYS A 59 9.16 3.98 -3.81
C LYS A 59 10.19 3.21 -3.02
N GLY A 60 9.93 1.95 -2.73
CA GLY A 60 10.91 1.09 -2.09
C GLY A 60 10.75 -0.34 -2.54
N GLY A 61 11.84 -1.08 -2.60
CA GLY A 61 11.80 -2.46 -3.04
C GLY A 61 13.11 -3.19 -2.85
N GLY A 62 13.05 -4.50 -3.02
CA GLY A 62 14.19 -5.38 -2.89
C GLY A 62 13.84 -6.83 -3.20
N SER A 63 14.86 -7.68 -3.13
CA SER A 63 14.72 -9.12 -3.37
C SER A 63 14.54 -9.89 -2.06
N ILE A 64 13.69 -10.89 -2.07
CA ILE A 64 13.42 -11.78 -0.94
C ILE A 64 13.72 -13.20 -1.40
N LYS A 65 14.67 -13.85 -0.72
CA LYS A 65 15.03 -15.24 -0.98
C LYS A 65 13.97 -16.14 -0.38
N THR A 66 13.33 -16.96 -1.21
CA THR A 66 12.31 -17.92 -0.80
C THR A 66 12.08 -18.95 -1.89
N ASP A 67 11.69 -20.16 -1.51
CA ASP A 67 11.34 -21.23 -2.45
C ASP A 67 9.92 -21.07 -3.03
N MET A 68 9.12 -20.14 -2.49
CA MET A 68 7.77 -19.84 -2.99
C MET A 68 7.79 -19.37 -4.44
N SER A 69 6.79 -19.80 -5.22
CA SER A 69 6.41 -19.14 -6.48
C SER A 69 5.88 -17.72 -6.22
N ALA A 70 5.78 -16.90 -7.27
CA ALA A 70 5.21 -15.56 -7.16
C ALA A 70 3.76 -15.57 -6.64
N LYS A 71 2.96 -16.58 -7.04
CA LYS A 71 1.57 -16.73 -6.57
C LYS A 71 1.51 -17.14 -5.10
N GLU A 72 2.31 -18.11 -4.67
CA GLU A 72 2.38 -18.53 -3.26
C GLU A 72 2.85 -17.38 -2.37
N PHE A 73 3.83 -16.60 -2.83
CA PHE A 73 4.27 -15.41 -2.12
C PHE A 73 3.17 -14.35 -2.05
N LEU A 74 2.43 -14.09 -3.14
CA LEU A 74 1.28 -13.18 -3.14
C LEU A 74 0.24 -13.62 -2.11
N ASP A 75 -0.12 -14.90 -2.07
CA ASP A 75 -1.12 -15.42 -1.13
C ASP A 75 -0.64 -15.31 0.31
N TRP A 76 0.63 -15.66 0.56
CA TRP A 76 1.26 -15.47 1.86
C TRP A 76 1.27 -13.98 2.27
N PHE A 77 1.62 -13.09 1.33
CA PHE A 77 1.66 -11.66 1.51
C PHE A 77 0.28 -11.12 1.88
N LEU A 78 -0.76 -11.40 1.10
CA LEU A 78 -2.13 -10.97 1.37
C LEU A 78 -2.64 -11.48 2.72
N ASN A 79 -2.28 -12.70 3.11
CA ASN A 79 -2.61 -13.26 4.42
C ASN A 79 -1.94 -12.50 5.58
N GLN A 80 -0.79 -11.83 5.38
CA GLN A 80 -0.22 -10.95 6.40
C GLN A 80 -1.07 -9.70 6.62
N PHE A 81 -1.84 -9.29 5.61
CA PHE A 81 -2.70 -8.11 5.67
C PHE A 81 -4.06 -8.46 6.25
N GLU A 82 -4.56 -9.68 6.07
CA GLU A 82 -5.92 -10.06 6.48
C GLU A 82 -6.15 -9.98 7.99
N HIS A 83 -5.12 -10.24 8.80
CA HIS A 83 -5.22 -10.20 10.25
C HIS A 83 -4.41 -9.05 10.82
N VAL A 84 -5.05 -8.17 11.60
CA VAL A 84 -4.40 -6.99 12.20
C VAL A 84 -3.17 -7.35 13.02
N GLU A 85 -3.17 -8.47 13.74
CA GLU A 85 -2.01 -8.90 14.54
C GLU A 85 -0.81 -9.30 13.68
N LYS A 86 -1.02 -9.88 12.50
CA LYS A 86 0.06 -10.13 11.54
C LYS A 86 0.51 -8.82 10.90
N ARG A 87 -0.44 -7.95 10.55
CA ARG A 87 -0.16 -6.67 9.92
C ARG A 87 0.69 -5.78 10.82
N LYS A 88 0.45 -5.76 12.14
CA LYS A 88 1.24 -5.00 13.12
C LYS A 88 2.72 -5.37 13.15
N ILE A 89 3.08 -6.61 12.81
CA ILE A 89 4.49 -7.02 12.73
C ILE A 89 5.18 -6.22 11.62
N ILE A 90 4.54 -6.12 10.46
CA ILE A 90 5.09 -5.45 9.27
C ILE A 90 4.91 -3.93 9.35
N ASP A 91 3.76 -3.48 9.84
CA ASP A 91 3.34 -2.10 9.93
C ASP A 91 2.76 -1.84 11.33
N PRO A 92 3.61 -1.54 12.33
CA PRO A 92 3.19 -1.38 13.73
C PRO A 92 2.21 -0.24 13.95
N MET A 93 2.10 0.70 13.00
CA MET A 93 1.16 1.80 13.09
C MET A 93 -0.27 1.32 12.79
N CYS A 94 -0.45 0.31 11.94
CA CYS A 94 -1.76 -0.22 11.58
C CYS A 94 -2.37 -0.99 12.76
N ASN A 95 -3.35 -0.38 13.44
CA ASN A 95 -3.97 -0.93 14.65
C ASN A 95 -5.39 -1.50 14.42
N PHE A 96 -5.95 -1.26 13.24
CA PHE A 96 -7.27 -1.73 12.84
C PHE A 96 -7.30 -1.95 11.33
N ARG A 97 -7.93 -3.05 10.90
CA ARG A 97 -8.28 -3.28 9.50
C ARG A 97 -9.57 -4.09 9.44
N GLU A 98 -10.51 -3.64 8.63
CA GLU A 98 -11.77 -4.32 8.37
C GLU A 98 -12.06 -4.30 6.86
N LYS A 99 -12.43 -5.46 6.32
CA LYS A 99 -12.95 -5.55 4.95
C LYS A 99 -14.40 -5.09 4.97
N ILE A 100 -14.69 -3.94 4.36
CA ILE A 100 -16.05 -3.41 4.26
C ILE A 100 -16.86 -4.25 3.26
N ALA A 101 -16.26 -4.58 2.11
CA ALA A 101 -16.92 -5.38 1.09
C ALA A 101 -15.90 -6.03 0.13
N SER A 102 -16.27 -7.19 -0.42
CA SER A 102 -15.73 -7.70 -1.68
C SER A 102 -16.73 -7.33 -2.77
N LEU A 103 -16.31 -6.54 -3.75
CA LEU A 103 -17.19 -6.05 -4.80
C LEU A 103 -17.26 -7.05 -5.96
N ASN A 104 -16.15 -7.73 -6.22
CA ASN A 104 -16.01 -8.86 -7.15
C ASN A 104 -14.80 -9.71 -6.70
N GLU A 105 -14.21 -10.50 -7.61
CA GLU A 105 -13.06 -11.37 -7.33
C GLU A 105 -11.74 -10.63 -7.03
N ASP A 106 -11.52 -9.47 -7.66
CA ASP A 106 -10.24 -8.76 -7.60
C ASP A 106 -10.32 -7.42 -6.86
N LEU A 107 -11.51 -6.89 -6.62
CA LEU A 107 -11.80 -5.57 -6.06
C LEU A 107 -12.45 -5.67 -4.68
N SER A 108 -11.83 -5.03 -3.69
CA SER A 108 -12.30 -5.02 -2.31
C SER A 108 -12.15 -3.63 -1.68
N ILE A 109 -13.00 -3.33 -0.70
CA ILE A 109 -12.91 -2.09 0.10
C ILE A 109 -12.48 -2.44 1.52
N TYR A 110 -11.53 -1.69 2.06
CA TYR A 110 -11.08 -1.82 3.44
C TYR A 110 -11.12 -0.50 4.19
N HIS A 111 -11.50 -0.56 5.47
CA HIS A 111 -11.23 0.49 6.45
C HIS A 111 -9.96 0.12 7.21
N MET A 112 -9.05 1.06 7.35
CA MET A 112 -7.80 0.89 8.10
C MET A 112 -7.61 2.08 9.05
N GLN A 113 -7.06 1.83 10.24
CA GLN A 113 -6.68 2.87 11.18
C GLN A 113 -5.21 2.72 11.60
N TYR A 114 -4.57 3.86 11.78
CA TYR A 114 -3.14 3.98 12.00
C TYR A 114 -2.87 4.89 13.19
N ASP A 115 -2.13 4.39 14.17
CA ASP A 115 -1.58 5.21 15.23
C ASP A 115 -0.48 6.13 14.70
N SER A 116 -0.38 7.32 15.28
CA SER A 116 0.74 8.21 14.99
C SER A 116 1.88 7.95 15.97
N PRO A 117 3.14 7.85 15.48
CA PRO A 117 4.30 7.77 16.37
C PRO A 117 4.59 9.10 17.08
N ALA A 118 4.00 10.22 16.63
CA ALA A 118 4.25 11.55 17.18
C ALA A 118 3.07 12.03 18.02
N VAL A 119 3.32 12.36 19.29
CA VAL A 119 2.30 12.75 20.29
C VAL A 119 1.41 13.92 19.81
N LEU A 120 1.99 14.86 19.07
CA LEU A 120 1.28 16.06 18.58
C LEU A 120 0.56 15.85 17.25
N VAL A 121 0.57 14.63 16.73
CA VAL A 121 0.00 14.33 15.43
C VAL A 121 -1.13 13.33 15.60
N SER A 122 -2.35 13.71 15.22
CA SER A 122 -3.55 12.85 15.34
C SER A 122 -3.37 11.52 14.62
N CYS A 123 -4.07 10.47 15.05
CA CYS A 123 -4.08 9.20 14.33
C CYS A 123 -4.72 9.36 12.93
N ARG A 124 -4.48 8.42 12.01
CA ARG A 124 -5.11 8.42 10.67
C ARG A 124 -6.08 7.27 10.52
N ASP A 125 -7.15 7.50 9.76
CA ASP A 125 -7.91 6.40 9.18
C ASP A 125 -7.97 6.56 7.66
N SER A 126 -8.24 5.47 6.96
CA SER A 126 -8.43 5.48 5.50
C SER A 126 -9.46 4.45 5.09
N ILE A 127 -10.24 4.78 4.07
CA ILE A 127 -11.08 3.82 3.36
C ILE A 127 -10.52 3.70 1.96
N CYS A 128 -10.12 2.50 1.59
CA CYS A 128 -9.39 2.25 0.35
C CYS A 128 -10.02 1.11 -0.45
N LEU A 129 -10.19 1.34 -1.74
CA LEU A 129 -10.34 0.29 -2.74
C LEU A 129 -8.99 -0.36 -2.97
N TYR A 130 -8.99 -1.67 -3.12
CA TYR A 130 -7.84 -2.46 -3.54
C TYR A 130 -8.24 -3.36 -4.69
N LYS A 131 -7.46 -3.33 -5.78
CA LYS A 131 -7.63 -4.19 -6.95
C LYS A 131 -6.35 -4.97 -7.25
N ASN A 132 -6.48 -6.27 -7.46
CA ASN A 132 -5.38 -7.15 -7.84
C ASN A 132 -5.29 -7.27 -9.37
N TYR A 133 -4.08 -7.19 -9.91
CA TYR A 133 -3.81 -7.40 -11.33
C TYR A 133 -2.74 -8.46 -11.52
N GLN A 134 -2.73 -9.09 -12.69
CA GLN A 134 -1.71 -10.04 -13.09
C GLN A 134 -1.30 -9.81 -14.54
N GLU A 135 0.01 -9.73 -14.78
CA GLU A 135 0.61 -9.75 -16.12
C GLU A 135 1.65 -10.86 -16.16
N SER A 136 1.36 -11.93 -16.90
CA SER A 136 2.23 -13.11 -16.99
C SER A 136 2.56 -13.68 -15.59
N ASN A 137 3.82 -13.55 -15.15
CA ASN A 137 4.31 -14.05 -13.85
C ASN A 137 4.50 -12.92 -12.81
N LYS A 138 3.89 -11.75 -13.05
CA LYS A 138 3.96 -10.59 -12.18
C LYS A 138 2.59 -10.24 -11.66
N PHE A 139 2.50 -10.02 -10.36
CA PHE A 139 1.29 -9.65 -9.67
C PHE A 139 1.39 -8.21 -9.18
N TYR A 140 0.27 -7.50 -9.23
CA TYR A 140 0.17 -6.14 -8.73
C TYR A 140 -1.01 -6.01 -7.78
N ILE A 141 -0.85 -5.16 -6.78
CA ILE A 141 -1.93 -4.76 -5.87
C ILE A 141 -1.98 -3.25 -5.91
N ILE A 142 -3.07 -2.69 -6.41
CA ILE A 142 -3.27 -1.25 -6.48
C ILE A 142 -4.30 -0.86 -5.43
N GLY A 143 -4.05 0.21 -4.70
CA GLY A 143 -4.92 0.73 -3.66
C GLY A 143 -5.08 2.24 -3.77
N VAL A 144 -6.31 2.73 -3.64
CA VAL A 144 -6.63 4.17 -3.63
C VAL A 144 -7.74 4.46 -2.65
N SER A 145 -7.74 5.67 -2.08
CA SER A 145 -8.84 6.11 -1.23
C SER A 145 -10.11 6.35 -2.03
N VAL A 146 -11.24 6.05 -1.39
CA VAL A 146 -12.58 6.25 -1.96
C VAL A 146 -13.50 6.92 -0.95
N GLU A 147 -14.39 7.76 -1.45
CA GLU A 147 -15.44 8.40 -0.67
C GLU A 147 -16.80 7.82 -1.07
N HIS A 148 -17.66 7.62 -0.08
CA HIS A 148 -19.04 7.19 -0.30
C HIS A 148 -19.90 7.59 0.91
N PRO A 149 -21.17 8.02 0.72
CA PRO A 149 -22.02 8.47 1.83
C PRO A 149 -22.29 7.42 2.91
N SER A 150 -22.25 6.13 2.56
CA SER A 150 -22.45 5.02 3.51
C SER A 150 -21.23 4.71 4.37
N PHE A 151 -20.06 5.24 4.00
CA PHE A 151 -18.85 4.97 4.74
C PHE A 151 -18.84 5.68 6.09
N PRO A 152 -18.24 5.07 7.13
CA PRO A 152 -18.15 5.71 8.43
C PRO A 152 -17.36 7.01 8.32
N LYS A 153 -17.89 8.06 8.97
CA LYS A 153 -17.11 9.27 9.22
C LYS A 153 -15.93 8.92 10.14
N PRO A 154 -14.77 9.59 10.00
CA PRO A 154 -13.66 9.40 10.91
C PRO A 154 -14.10 9.64 12.35
N ALA A 155 -13.70 8.78 13.28
CA ALA A 155 -13.92 9.06 14.70
C ALA A 155 -13.11 10.28 15.12
N LYS A 156 -13.51 10.99 16.20
CA LYS A 156 -12.92 12.28 16.61
C LYS A 156 -11.39 12.30 16.73
N LYS A 157 -10.75 11.18 17.05
CA LYS A 157 -9.28 11.06 17.19
C LYS A 157 -8.53 10.82 15.87
N TYR A 158 -9.25 10.56 14.78
CA TYR A 158 -8.68 10.24 13.47
C TYR A 158 -8.92 11.35 12.46
N VAL A 159 -7.88 11.61 11.67
CA VAL A 159 -7.97 12.39 10.43
C VAL A 159 -8.03 11.40 9.26
N ARG A 160 -9.01 11.56 8.37
CA ARG A 160 -9.09 10.76 7.13
C ARG A 160 -7.94 11.14 6.22
N MET A 161 -7.01 10.22 6.02
CA MET A 161 -5.97 10.40 5.00
C MET A 161 -6.49 9.96 3.63
N ASN A 162 -5.89 10.53 2.59
CA ASN A 162 -6.19 10.25 1.20
C ASN A 162 -5.01 9.53 0.53
N ASN A 163 -5.16 8.22 0.33
CA ASN A 163 -4.24 7.41 -0.46
C ASN A 163 -4.48 7.69 -1.95
N LYS A 164 -3.67 8.56 -2.54
CA LYS A 164 -3.75 8.89 -3.99
C LYS A 164 -3.31 7.70 -4.84
N ILE A 165 -2.30 6.96 -4.38
CA ILE A 165 -1.94 5.64 -4.89
C ILE A 165 -1.14 4.87 -3.83
N ASN A 166 -1.38 3.58 -3.75
CA ASN A 166 -0.51 2.62 -3.09
C ASN A 166 -0.42 1.40 -4.01
N ALA A 167 0.77 1.04 -4.46
CA ALA A 167 0.94 0.00 -5.45
C ALA A 167 2.03 -0.97 -5.00
N PHE A 168 1.78 -2.27 -5.15
CA PHE A 168 2.80 -3.30 -5.01
C PHE A 168 3.01 -4.00 -6.35
N SER A 169 4.25 -4.41 -6.64
CA SER A 169 4.54 -5.43 -7.65
C SER A 169 5.33 -6.58 -7.05
N ILE A 170 4.96 -7.80 -7.40
CA ILE A 170 5.58 -9.04 -6.93
C ILE A 170 5.92 -9.89 -8.15
N GLU A 171 7.18 -10.29 -8.28
CA GLU A 171 7.68 -11.03 -9.44
C GLU A 171 8.74 -12.05 -9.00
N LYS A 172 8.68 -13.30 -9.49
CA LYS A 172 9.78 -14.26 -9.32
C LYS A 172 10.83 -14.00 -10.40
N LYS A 173 12.05 -13.69 -9.99
CA LYS A 173 13.18 -13.45 -10.89
C LYS A 173 13.84 -14.77 -11.30
N VAL A 174 14.65 -14.71 -12.35
CA VAL A 174 15.32 -15.88 -12.94
C VAL A 174 16.29 -16.55 -11.97
N ASP A 175 16.90 -15.79 -11.06
CA ASP A 175 17.77 -16.29 -9.99
C ASP A 175 17.02 -17.00 -8.86
N GLY A 176 15.68 -17.01 -8.90
CA GLY A 176 14.82 -17.66 -7.92
C GLY A 176 14.41 -16.75 -6.76
N ASP A 177 14.84 -15.49 -6.70
CA ASP A 177 14.36 -14.57 -5.67
C ASP A 177 12.99 -13.97 -6.05
N ILE A 178 12.22 -13.57 -5.05
CA ILE A 178 11.02 -12.76 -5.24
C ILE A 178 11.40 -11.28 -5.15
N GLU A 179 11.22 -10.54 -6.23
CA GLU A 179 11.34 -9.09 -6.25
C GLU A 179 10.01 -8.46 -5.81
N VAL A 180 10.06 -7.60 -4.80
CA VAL A 180 8.90 -6.83 -4.32
C VAL A 180 9.22 -5.35 -4.38
N TRP A 181 8.36 -4.60 -5.05
CA TRP A 181 8.38 -3.14 -5.05
C TRP A 181 7.06 -2.60 -4.51
N ASN A 182 7.15 -1.48 -3.80
CA ASN A 182 6.02 -0.70 -3.36
C ASN A 182 6.20 0.77 -3.78
N VAL A 183 5.11 1.40 -4.21
CA VAL A 183 5.00 2.83 -4.43
C VAL A 183 3.85 3.36 -3.58
N SER A 184 4.05 4.49 -2.92
CA SER A 184 3.03 5.17 -2.13
C SER A 184 3.00 6.66 -2.47
N HIS A 185 1.80 7.19 -2.71
CA HIS A 185 1.49 8.61 -2.78
C HIS A 185 0.36 8.88 -1.80
N LEU A 186 0.69 9.48 -0.66
CA LEU A 186 -0.25 9.70 0.43
C LEU A 186 -0.36 11.19 0.72
N ASP A 187 -1.59 11.67 0.81
CA ASP A 187 -1.91 12.91 1.52
C ASP A 187 -2.40 12.52 2.91
N PRO A 188 -1.60 12.76 3.97
CA PRO A 188 -1.96 12.36 5.32
C PRO A 188 -3.03 13.29 5.94
N CYS A 189 -3.42 14.35 5.23
CA CYS A 189 -4.35 15.40 5.59
C CYS A 189 -3.98 16.14 6.89
N GLY A 190 -4.68 17.24 7.16
CA GLY A 190 -4.45 18.07 8.34
C GLY A 190 -3.10 18.80 8.32
N ASN A 191 -2.67 19.28 9.48
CA ASN A 191 -1.47 20.12 9.61
C ASN A 191 -0.29 19.29 10.13
N ILE A 192 0.36 18.53 9.24
CA ILE A 192 1.58 17.78 9.58
C ILE A 192 2.81 18.56 9.13
N PRO A 193 3.78 18.81 10.03
CA PRO A 193 5.06 19.38 9.63
C PRO A 193 5.76 18.52 8.57
N SER A 194 6.23 19.14 7.49
CA SER A 194 6.83 18.47 6.34
C SER A 194 8.07 17.62 6.67
N TRP A 195 8.77 17.93 7.76
CA TRP A 195 9.94 17.16 8.21
C TRP A 195 9.59 15.78 8.80
N LEU A 196 8.32 15.52 9.13
CA LEU A 196 7.86 14.22 9.66
C LEU A 196 7.54 13.19 8.57
N SER A 197 7.45 13.58 7.29
CA SER A 197 7.26 12.62 6.19
C SER A 197 8.62 12.08 5.74
N SER A 198 9.05 10.96 6.31
CA SER A 198 10.44 10.49 6.18
C SER A 198 10.73 9.71 4.89
N GLY A 199 9.69 9.21 4.21
CA GLY A 199 9.85 8.43 2.98
C GLY A 199 10.53 7.08 3.18
N GLN A 200 10.63 6.61 4.42
CA GLN A 200 11.33 5.37 4.77
C GLN A 200 10.39 4.17 4.90
N GLU A 201 9.07 4.43 4.91
CA GLU A 201 8.05 3.47 5.29
C GLU A 201 8.01 2.29 4.30
N CYS A 202 8.14 2.56 3.00
CA CYS A 202 8.12 1.53 1.94
C CYS A 202 9.28 0.53 2.06
N MET A 203 10.49 0.99 2.37
CA MET A 203 11.65 0.10 2.50
C MET A 203 11.61 -0.71 3.79
N THR A 204 11.24 -0.08 4.91
CA THR A 204 11.08 -0.76 6.21
C THR A 204 10.06 -1.90 6.11
N PHE A 205 8.99 -1.67 5.34
CA PHE A 205 7.97 -2.68 5.08
C PHE A 205 8.56 -3.93 4.40
N ILE A 206 9.39 -3.78 3.36
CA ILE A 206 10.04 -4.93 2.68
C ILE A 206 11.05 -5.64 3.58
N LEU A 207 11.85 -4.89 4.34
CA LEU A 207 12.79 -5.47 5.30
C LEU A 207 12.07 -6.35 6.34
N LYS A 208 10.90 -5.91 6.82
CA LYS A 208 10.11 -6.69 7.78
C LYS A 208 9.50 -7.96 7.18
N LEU A 209 9.08 -7.93 5.91
CA LEU A 209 8.65 -9.16 5.24
C LEU A 209 9.78 -10.19 5.17
N LYS A 210 11.00 -9.73 4.86
CA LYS A 210 12.19 -10.56 4.84
C LYS A 210 12.48 -11.14 6.22
N ASP A 211 12.43 -10.31 7.27
CA ASP A 211 12.69 -10.77 8.63
C ASP A 211 11.67 -11.85 9.07
N ILE A 212 10.39 -11.69 8.75
CA ILE A 212 9.36 -12.72 9.02
C ILE A 212 9.69 -14.05 8.34
N LEU A 213 10.09 -14.02 7.06
CA LEU A 213 10.43 -15.24 6.31
C LEU A 213 11.71 -15.90 6.82
N ASP A 214 12.66 -15.10 7.29
CA ASP A 214 13.89 -15.58 7.92
C ASP A 214 13.66 -16.06 9.38
N GLY A 215 12.42 -15.97 9.90
CA GLY A 215 12.08 -16.35 11.27
C GLY A 215 12.55 -15.35 12.34
N ARG A 216 12.93 -14.13 11.94
CA ARG A 216 13.38 -13.03 12.80
C ARG A 216 12.15 -12.14 13.08
N LYS A 217 11.67 -12.15 14.33
CA LYS A 217 10.50 -11.35 14.75
C LYS A 217 10.90 -9.96 15.22
#